data_AF-A0A3S4K1U0-F1
#
_entry.id   AF-A0A3S4K1U0-F1
#
_cell.length_a   1.000
_cell.length_b   1.000
_cell.length_c   1.000
_cell.angle_alpha   90.00
_cell.angle_beta   90.00
_cell.angle_gamma   90.00
#
_symmetry.space_group_name_H-M   'P 1'
#
loop_
_entity.id
_entity.type
_entity.pdbx_description
1 polymer ?
#
loop_
_entity_poly.entity_id
_entity_poly.type
_entity_poly.pdbx_seq_one_letter_code
_entity_poly.pdbx_strand_id
1 'polypeptide(L)'
;MSEIDFRKKINWHRRFRSPEGVKSEMEILRIFESDRGRIINSPAIRRLQQKTQVFPLERNAAVRTRLTHSLEVQQVGRYIAKEILSRLKEQKALEKYGLDELTGPFESIVEMACLMHDIGNPPFGHFWRIGDKRLVSPAPASRRQRRAALQRRPL
;
A
#
# COMPACT_ATOMS: atom_id res chain seq x y z
N MET A 1 -18.30 12.38 -22.19
CA MET A 1 -17.57 11.56 -21.20
C MET A 1 -16.22 11.23 -21.80
N SER A 2 -15.12 11.44 -21.07
CA SER A 2 -13.77 11.11 -21.55
C SER A 2 -13.70 9.63 -21.94
N GLU A 3 -13.15 9.33 -23.11
CA GLU A 3 -12.92 7.97 -23.58
C GLU A 3 -11.96 7.24 -22.63
N ILE A 4 -12.41 6.13 -22.05
CA ILE A 4 -11.64 5.35 -21.08
C ILE A 4 -10.69 4.44 -21.84
N ASP A 5 -9.39 4.59 -21.59
CA ASP A 5 -8.33 3.79 -22.21
C ASP A 5 -7.30 3.38 -21.15
N PHE A 6 -7.25 2.09 -20.84
CA PHE A 6 -6.36 1.54 -19.81
C PHE A 6 -4.89 1.52 -20.24
N ARG A 7 -4.59 1.58 -21.55
CA ARG A 7 -3.21 1.70 -22.05
C ARG A 7 -2.53 2.98 -21.56
N LYS A 8 -3.31 4.04 -21.30
CA LYS A 8 -2.83 5.31 -20.73
C LYS A 8 -2.70 5.30 -19.21
N LYS A 9 -3.24 4.28 -18.53
CA LYS A 9 -3.27 4.18 -17.06
C LYS A 9 -2.32 3.11 -16.53
N ILE A 10 -2.25 1.95 -17.19
CA ILE A 10 -1.36 0.86 -16.85
C ILE A 10 0.01 1.16 -17.45
N ASN A 11 0.80 1.95 -16.72
CA ASN A 11 2.14 2.35 -17.14
C ASN A 11 3.19 1.36 -16.61
N TRP A 12 3.95 0.77 -17.53
CA TRP A 12 5.05 -0.17 -17.24
C TRP A 12 6.42 0.51 -17.09
N HIS A 13 6.51 1.83 -17.28
CA HIS A 13 7.74 2.60 -17.07
C HIS A 13 8.05 2.74 -15.58
N ARG A 14 9.34 2.91 -15.28
CA ARG A 14 9.84 3.02 -13.89
C ARG A 14 10.48 4.38 -13.65
N ARG A 15 10.46 4.84 -12.40
CA ARG A 15 11.08 6.12 -12.02
C ARG A 15 12.58 6.17 -12.33
N PHE A 16 13.28 5.04 -12.19
CA PHE A 16 14.71 4.93 -12.44
C PHE A 16 14.98 3.74 -13.36
N ARG A 17 15.94 3.90 -14.30
CA ARG A 17 16.33 2.87 -15.29
C ARG A 17 15.08 2.25 -15.93
N SER A 18 14.24 3.11 -16.52
CA SER A 18 13.03 2.65 -17.16
C SER A 18 13.38 1.79 -18.37
N PRO A 19 12.70 0.65 -18.58
CA PRO A 19 12.70 0.05 -19.90
C PRO A 19 12.18 1.07 -20.92
N GLU A 20 12.74 1.07 -22.13
CA GLU A 20 12.36 1.93 -23.25
C GLU A 20 11.98 1.09 -24.47
N GLY A 21 11.32 1.71 -25.44
CA GLY A 21 10.91 1.11 -26.72
C GLY A 21 9.54 0.44 -26.68
N VAL A 22 9.10 -0.05 -27.84
CA VAL A 22 7.86 -0.84 -27.97
C VAL A 22 8.06 -2.18 -27.27
N LYS A 23 7.05 -2.62 -26.52
CA LYS A 23 7.05 -3.89 -25.79
C LYS A 23 5.90 -4.76 -26.27
N SER A 24 6.18 -6.04 -26.45
CA SER A 24 5.15 -7.06 -26.65
C SER A 24 4.36 -7.29 -25.36
N GLU A 25 3.15 -7.86 -25.49
CA GLU A 25 2.31 -8.26 -24.35
C GLU A 25 3.10 -9.07 -23.31
N MET A 26 3.88 -10.06 -23.76
CA MET A 26 4.68 -10.92 -22.88
C MET A 26 5.79 -10.14 -22.15
N GLU A 27 6.41 -9.15 -22.79
CA GLU A 27 7.42 -8.29 -22.14
C GLU A 27 6.77 -7.38 -21.09
N ILE A 28 5.60 -6.81 -21.38
CA ILE A 28 4.83 -6.02 -20.43
C ILE A 28 4.47 -6.89 -19.21
N LEU A 29 3.96 -8.10 -19.42
CA LEU A 29 3.66 -9.04 -18.35
C LEU A 29 4.90 -9.34 -17.48
N ARG A 30 6.07 -9.59 -18.10
CA ARG A 30 7.33 -9.81 -17.37
C ARG A 30 7.74 -8.62 -16.51
N ILE A 31 7.46 -7.39 -16.94
CA ILE A 31 7.74 -6.19 -16.14
C ILE A 31 6.90 -6.17 -14.86
N PHE A 32 5.61 -6.51 -14.95
CA PHE A 32 4.73 -6.59 -13.78
C PHE A 32 5.03 -7.79 -12.88
N GLU A 33 5.41 -8.94 -13.44
CA GLU A 33 5.90 -10.07 -12.65
C GLU A 33 7.21 -9.75 -11.91
N SER A 34 8.08 -8.92 -12.53
CA SER A 34 9.26 -8.39 -11.84
C SER A 34 8.88 -7.53 -10.63
N ASP A 35 7.83 -6.72 -10.72
CA ASP A 35 7.33 -5.93 -9.60
C ASP A 35 6.73 -6.81 -8.50
N ARG A 36 5.95 -7.83 -8.87
CA ARG A 36 5.45 -8.86 -7.94
C ARG A 36 6.59 -9.53 -7.17
N GLY A 37 7.66 -9.94 -7.86
CA GLY A 37 8.85 -10.51 -7.24
C GLY A 37 9.52 -9.56 -6.23
N ARG A 38 9.62 -8.27 -6.55
CA ARG A 38 10.21 -7.26 -5.64
C ARG A 38 9.39 -7.05 -4.38
N ILE A 39 8.06 -7.02 -4.51
CA ILE A 39 7.15 -6.78 -3.40
C ILE A 39 7.16 -7.97 -2.44
N ILE A 40 6.97 -9.19 -2.96
CA ILE A 40 6.94 -10.41 -2.15
C ILE A 40 8.27 -10.62 -1.41
N ASN A 41 9.40 -10.38 -2.07
CA ASN A 41 10.72 -10.54 -1.47
C ASN A 41 11.17 -9.33 -0.64
N SER A 42 10.33 -8.30 -0.49
CA SER A 42 10.68 -7.11 0.28
C SER A 42 10.72 -7.42 1.78
N PRO A 43 11.76 -6.95 2.51
CA PRO A 43 11.77 -7.04 3.97
C PRO A 43 10.60 -6.29 4.61
N ALA A 44 10.04 -5.27 3.93
CA ALA A 44 8.90 -4.53 4.43
C ALA A 44 7.62 -5.36 4.51
N ILE A 45 7.39 -6.26 3.54
CA ILE A 45 6.26 -7.21 3.58
C ILE A 45 6.50 -8.28 4.64
N ARG A 46 7.72 -8.81 4.77
CA ARG A 46 8.05 -9.78 5.85
C ARG A 46 7.79 -9.22 7.24
N ARG A 47 8.04 -7.93 7.48
CA ARG A 47 7.74 -7.26 8.76
C ARG A 47 6.26 -7.23 9.11
N LEU A 48 5.34 -7.36 8.14
CA LEU A 48 3.90 -7.40 8.42
C LEU A 48 3.48 -8.64 9.22
N GLN A 49 4.26 -9.72 9.18
CA GLN A 49 4.02 -10.91 9.99
C GLN A 49 4.16 -10.63 11.50
N GLN A 50 4.98 -9.65 11.88
CA GLN A 50 5.22 -9.28 13.28
C GLN A 50 4.40 -8.04 13.70
N LYS A 51 3.46 -7.57 12.88
CA LYS A 51 2.56 -6.46 13.22
C LYS A 51 1.17 -6.99 13.56
N THR A 52 0.69 -6.61 14.73
CA THR A 52 -0.68 -6.88 15.15
C THR A 52 -1.67 -6.09 14.31
N GLN A 53 -2.77 -6.74 13.96
CA GLN A 53 -3.88 -6.06 13.31
C GLN A 53 -4.83 -5.45 14.36
N VAL A 54 -5.19 -6.22 15.40
CA VAL A 54 -6.14 -5.81 16.45
C VAL A 54 -5.80 -6.40 17.82
N PHE A 55 -5.41 -7.68 17.89
CA PHE A 55 -5.07 -8.36 19.15
C PHE A 55 -3.56 -8.33 19.43
N PRO A 56 -3.11 -8.34 20.70
CA PRO A 56 -1.71 -8.55 21.05
C PRO A 56 -1.17 -9.82 20.36
N LEU A 57 0.13 -9.86 20.03
CA LEU A 57 0.77 -11.07 19.51
C LEU A 57 0.72 -12.14 20.60
N GLU A 58 -0.35 -12.92 20.65
CA GLU A 58 -0.38 -14.17 21.37
C GLU A 58 0.57 -15.16 20.66
N ARG A 59 1.17 -16.10 21.40
CA ARG A 59 1.99 -17.18 20.82
C ARG A 59 1.20 -18.12 19.90
N ASN A 60 -0.08 -17.85 19.68
CA ASN A 60 -0.99 -18.67 18.91
C ASN A 60 -1.01 -18.20 17.45
N ALA A 61 -0.50 -19.04 16.53
CA ALA A 61 -0.42 -18.75 15.11
C ALA A 61 -1.79 -18.56 14.41
N ALA A 62 -2.89 -18.85 15.13
CA ALA A 62 -4.26 -18.62 14.67
C ALA A 62 -4.67 -17.15 14.67
N VAL A 63 -3.95 -16.26 15.37
CA VAL A 63 -4.27 -14.82 15.41
C VAL A 63 -3.78 -14.14 14.13
N ARG A 64 -4.68 -13.42 13.45
CA ARG A 64 -4.36 -12.68 12.22
C ARG A 64 -3.29 -11.61 12.48
N THR A 65 -2.25 -11.66 11.67
CA THR A 65 -1.24 -10.61 11.52
C THR A 65 -1.64 -9.69 10.36
N ARG A 66 -0.99 -8.52 10.22
CA ARG A 66 -1.22 -7.66 9.05
C ARG A 66 -0.88 -8.35 7.73
N LEU A 67 0.08 -9.28 7.75
CA LEU A 67 0.43 -10.06 6.56
C LEU A 67 -0.72 -11.00 6.15
N THR A 68 -1.25 -11.79 7.09
CA THR A 68 -2.33 -12.74 6.79
C THR A 68 -3.59 -12.02 6.33
N HIS A 69 -3.89 -10.86 6.92
CA HIS A 69 -4.97 -10.00 6.44
C HIS A 69 -4.73 -9.50 5.01
N SER A 70 -3.53 -8.99 4.73
CA SER A 70 -3.20 -8.50 3.39
C SER A 70 -3.26 -9.61 2.33
N LEU A 71 -2.98 -10.87 2.70
CA LEU A 71 -3.16 -12.04 1.83
C LEU A 71 -4.64 -12.35 1.57
N GLU A 72 -5.51 -12.25 2.59
CA GLU A 72 -6.96 -12.38 2.42
C GLU A 72 -7.51 -11.28 1.51
N VAL A 73 -7.10 -10.03 1.73
CA VAL A 73 -7.49 -8.87 0.90
C VAL A 73 -6.98 -9.04 -0.54
N GLN A 74 -5.76 -9.55 -0.72
CA GLN A 74 -5.21 -9.86 -2.05
C GLN A 74 -6.08 -10.88 -2.80
N GLN A 75 -6.51 -11.95 -2.13
CA GLN A 75 -7.38 -12.96 -2.76
C GLN A 75 -8.74 -12.38 -3.17
N VAL A 76 -9.34 -11.53 -2.33
CA VAL A 76 -10.59 -10.82 -2.66
C VAL A 76 -10.38 -9.86 -3.83
N GLY A 77 -9.28 -9.10 -3.83
CA GLY A 77 -8.91 -8.20 -4.92
C GLY A 77 -8.75 -8.93 -6.25
N ARG A 78 -8.06 -10.09 -6.24
CA ARG A 78 -7.92 -10.98 -7.40
C ARG A 78 -9.28 -11.42 -7.95
N TYR A 79 -10.19 -11.84 -7.06
CA TYR A 79 -11.53 -12.26 -7.46
C TYR A 79 -12.32 -11.12 -8.12
N ILE A 80 -12.31 -9.93 -7.52
CA ILE A 80 -12.98 -8.75 -8.09
C ILE A 80 -12.39 -8.37 -9.46
N ALA A 81 -11.06 -8.38 -9.59
CA ALA A 81 -10.39 -8.07 -10.85
C ALA A 81 -10.80 -9.05 -11.96
N LYS A 82 -10.79 -10.36 -11.66
CA LYS A 82 -11.22 -11.39 -12.62
C LYS A 82 -12.68 -11.26 -13.01
N GLU A 83 -13.56 -10.97 -12.05
CA GLU A 83 -14.98 -10.78 -12.32
C GLU A 83 -15.23 -9.57 -13.24
N ILE A 84 -14.52 -8.46 -13.02
CA ILE A 84 -14.58 -7.28 -13.89
C ILE A 84 -14.12 -7.64 -15.30
N LEU A 85 -12.98 -8.32 -15.44
CA LEU A 85 -12.45 -8.73 -16.75
C LEU A 85 -13.41 -9.70 -17.47
N SER A 86 -14.01 -10.66 -16.75
CA SER A 86 -14.99 -11.59 -17.31
C SER A 86 -16.21 -10.87 -17.86
N ARG A 87 -16.81 -9.96 -17.07
CA ARG A 87 -17.97 -9.17 -17.50
C ARG A 87 -17.66 -8.27 -18.69
N LEU A 88 -16.47 -7.64 -18.71
CA LEU A 88 -16.04 -6.85 -19.86
C LEU A 88 -15.83 -7.72 -21.10
N LYS A 89 -15.45 -8.98 -20.94
CA LYS A 89 -15.30 -9.96 -22.03
C LYS A 89 -16.64 -10.34 -22.64
N GLU A 90 -17.61 -10.64 -21.79
CA GLU A 90 -18.99 -10.94 -22.20
C GLU A 90 -19.61 -9.76 -22.97
N GLN A 91 -19.32 -8.54 -22.54
CA GLN A 91 -19.77 -7.30 -23.20
C GLN A 91 -18.96 -6.92 -24.44
N LYS A 92 -17.95 -7.71 -24.84
CA LYS A 92 -16.99 -7.39 -25.93
C LYS A 92 -16.36 -6.01 -25.78
N ALA A 93 -16.14 -5.57 -24.55
CA ALA A 93 -15.68 -4.23 -24.21
C ALA A 93 -14.19 -4.16 -23.83
N LEU A 94 -13.46 -5.28 -23.79
CA LEU A 94 -12.02 -5.27 -23.45
C LEU A 94 -11.21 -4.43 -24.44
N GLU A 95 -11.38 -4.67 -25.74
CA GLU A 95 -10.67 -3.94 -26.79
C GLU A 95 -11.03 -2.45 -26.78
N LYS A 96 -12.32 -2.15 -26.58
CA LYS A 96 -12.82 -0.77 -26.43
C LYS A 96 -12.10 -0.02 -25.32
N TYR A 97 -11.78 -0.69 -24.21
CA TYR A 97 -11.09 -0.11 -23.07
C TYR A 97 -9.57 -0.31 -23.11
N GLY A 98 -9.02 -0.98 -24.12
CA GLY A 98 -7.59 -1.30 -24.23
C GLY A 98 -7.06 -2.23 -23.13
N LEU A 99 -7.89 -3.18 -22.69
CA LEU A 99 -7.53 -4.17 -21.66
C LEU A 99 -7.20 -5.56 -22.22
N ASP A 100 -7.39 -5.76 -23.52
CA ASP A 100 -7.16 -7.00 -24.25
C ASP A 100 -5.74 -7.57 -24.01
N GLU A 101 -4.70 -6.77 -24.20
CA GLU A 101 -3.30 -7.15 -23.94
C GLU A 101 -2.83 -6.84 -22.50
N LEU A 102 -3.71 -6.30 -21.65
CA LEU A 102 -3.36 -5.81 -20.31
C LEU A 102 -4.12 -6.54 -19.19
N THR A 103 -4.77 -7.67 -19.50
CA THR A 103 -5.51 -8.47 -18.52
C THR A 103 -4.62 -8.97 -17.38
N GLY A 104 -3.47 -9.56 -17.70
CA GLY A 104 -2.48 -10.04 -16.72
C GLY A 104 -1.93 -8.91 -15.84
N PRO A 105 -1.39 -7.82 -16.44
CA PRO A 105 -0.99 -6.62 -15.71
C PRO A 105 -2.07 -6.05 -14.79
N PHE A 106 -3.32 -5.96 -15.26
CA PHE A 106 -4.43 -5.43 -14.48
C PHE A 106 -4.67 -6.25 -13.21
N GLU A 107 -4.72 -7.58 -13.32
CA GLU A 107 -4.87 -8.48 -12.18
C GLU A 107 -3.69 -8.37 -11.21
N SER A 108 -2.46 -8.41 -11.73
CA SER A 108 -1.23 -8.35 -10.93
C SER A 108 -1.10 -7.05 -10.14
N ILE A 109 -1.44 -5.90 -10.76
CA ILE A 109 -1.47 -4.59 -10.08
C ILE A 109 -2.44 -4.60 -8.90
N VAL A 110 -3.66 -5.11 -9.09
CA VAL A 110 -4.66 -5.17 -8.01
C VAL A 110 -4.17 -6.04 -6.87
N GLU A 111 -3.67 -7.24 -7.18
CA GLU A 111 -3.14 -8.16 -6.16
C GLU A 111 -1.99 -7.54 -5.36
N MET A 112 -1.07 -6.85 -6.04
CA MET A 112 0.10 -6.24 -5.40
C MET A 112 -0.26 -4.99 -4.60
N ALA A 113 -1.21 -4.17 -5.09
CA ALA A 113 -1.74 -3.04 -4.34
C ALA A 113 -2.43 -3.50 -3.05
N CYS A 114 -3.24 -4.56 -3.13
CA CYS A 114 -3.87 -5.20 -1.98
C CYS A 114 -2.83 -5.72 -0.97
N LEU A 115 -1.73 -6.34 -1.42
CA LEU A 115 -0.69 -6.81 -0.50
C LEU A 115 0.06 -5.66 0.19
N MET A 116 0.27 -4.55 -0.52
CA MET A 116 1.03 -3.41 -0.02
C MET A 116 0.22 -2.42 0.81
N HIS A 117 -1.12 -2.51 0.85
CA HIS A 117 -1.96 -1.46 1.46
C HIS A 117 -1.57 -1.14 2.92
N ASP A 118 -1.06 -2.14 3.65
CA ASP A 118 -0.68 -2.05 5.05
C ASP A 118 0.83 -1.83 5.30
N ILE A 119 1.66 -1.73 4.25
CA ILE A 119 3.14 -1.66 4.35
C ILE A 119 3.62 -0.46 5.18
N GLY A 120 2.93 0.67 5.07
CA GLY A 120 3.27 1.94 5.71
C GLY A 120 2.72 2.07 7.13
N ASN A 121 1.94 1.10 7.62
CA ASN A 121 1.31 1.25 8.92
C ASN A 121 2.32 1.11 10.06
N PRO A 122 2.48 2.10 10.93
CA PRO A 122 3.42 2.08 12.06
C PRO A 122 2.97 1.09 13.15
N PRO A 123 3.87 0.76 14.11
CA PRO A 123 3.74 -0.42 14.97
C PRO A 123 2.44 -0.52 15.78
N PHE A 124 1.83 0.60 16.17
CA PHE A 124 0.63 0.60 17.03
C PHE A 124 -0.69 0.96 16.32
N GLY A 125 -0.73 1.01 14.97
CA GLY A 125 -1.94 1.48 14.27
C GLY A 125 -2.39 2.84 14.84
N HIS A 126 -3.67 3.19 14.88
CA HIS A 126 -4.14 4.53 15.31
C HIS A 126 -3.54 5.10 16.62
N PHE A 127 -3.04 4.28 17.53
CA PHE A 127 -2.36 4.71 18.75
C PHE A 127 -0.97 5.34 18.51
N TRP A 128 -0.32 5.06 17.37
CA TRP A 128 0.97 5.65 16.99
C TRP A 128 0.89 7.19 16.87
N ARG A 129 -0.22 7.68 16.29
CA ARG A 129 -0.44 9.12 16.02
C ARG A 129 -0.69 9.91 17.30
N ILE A 130 -1.00 9.21 18.40
CA ILE A 130 -1.19 9.80 19.74
C ILE A 130 0.15 9.93 20.46
N GLY A 131 1.09 8.99 20.26
CA GLY A 131 2.43 9.03 20.84
C GLY A 131 3.37 10.00 20.11
N ASP A 132 3.32 10.05 18.78
CA ASP A 132 4.19 10.89 17.96
C ASP A 132 3.94 12.39 18.21
N LYS A 133 2.68 12.80 18.39
CA LYS A 133 2.34 14.17 18.79
C LYS A 133 2.90 14.59 20.16
N ARG A 134 3.20 13.64 21.06
CA ARG A 134 3.85 13.95 22.36
C ARG A 134 5.37 14.02 22.29
N LEU A 135 5.98 13.32 21.33
CA LEU A 135 7.43 13.37 21.10
C LEU A 135 7.83 14.62 20.31
N VAL A 136 6.96 15.11 19.43
CA VAL A 136 7.19 16.32 18.60
C VAL A 136 6.65 17.60 19.26
N SER A 137 5.83 17.49 20.33
CA SER A 137 5.49 18.68 21.12
C SER A 137 6.69 19.11 21.96
N PRO A 138 7.18 20.35 21.84
CA PRO A 138 8.23 20.83 22.73
C PRO A 138 7.73 20.70 24.17
N ALA A 139 8.54 20.06 25.02
CA ALA A 139 8.26 19.97 26.44
C ALA A 139 7.87 21.36 26.98
N PRO A 140 6.80 21.50 27.78
CA PRO A 140 6.45 22.78 28.35
C PRO A 140 7.66 23.28 29.13
N ALA A 141 8.12 24.47 28.76
CA ALA A 141 9.30 25.13 29.32
C ALA A 141 9.34 24.93 30.83
N SER A 142 10.50 24.45 31.28
CA SER A 142 10.82 24.11 32.67
C SER A 142 10.15 25.02 33.72
N ARG A 143 9.74 24.41 34.83
CA ARG A 143 9.27 25.06 36.07
C ARG A 143 10.18 26.19 36.61
N ARG A 144 11.37 26.43 36.02
CA ARG A 144 12.28 27.53 36.37
C ARG A 144 11.81 28.91 35.90
N GLN A 145 11.01 29.04 34.83
CA GLN A 145 10.59 30.36 34.35
C GLN A 145 9.42 30.99 35.13
N ARG A 146 8.64 30.21 35.89
CA ARG A 146 7.53 30.75 36.70
C ARG A 146 7.96 31.43 38.00
N ARG A 147 9.18 31.21 38.49
CA ARG A 147 9.69 31.87 39.71
C ARG A 147 10.22 33.29 39.48
N ALA A 148 10.63 33.62 38.25
CA ALA A 148 11.18 34.95 37.93
C ALA A 148 10.10 36.04 37.77
N ALA A 149 8.84 35.66 37.50
CA ALA A 149 7.74 36.60 37.31
C ALA A 149 7.05 37.05 38.63
N LEU A 150 7.35 36.42 39.76
CA LEU A 150 6.74 36.72 41.07
C LEU A 150 7.61 37.61 41.97
N GLN A 151 8.84 37.94 41.57
CA GLN A 151 9.77 38.77 42.36
C GLN A 151 9.96 40.19 41.82
N ARG A 152 9.14 40.63 40.85
CA ARG A 152 9.16 42.01 40.34
C ARG A 152 7.80 42.67 40.54
N ARG A 153 7.44 42.93 41.80
CA ARG A 153 6.49 43.98 42.17
C ARG A 153 7.26 44.98 43.03
N PRO A 154 7.48 46.22 42.56
CA PRO A 154 7.96 47.28 43.43
C PRO A 154 6.83 47.70 44.38
N LEU A 155 7.25 48.17 45.57
CA LEU A 155 6.44 48.63 46.69
C LEU A 155 5.42 49.71 46.30
#